data_AF-A0A2E4EIN1-F1
#
_entry.id   AF-A0A2E4EIN1-F1
#
_cell.length_a   1.000
_cell.length_b   1.000
_cell.length_c   1.000
_cell.angle_alpha   90.00
_cell.angle_beta   90.00
_cell.angle_gamma   90.00
#
_symmetry.space_group_name_H-M   'P 1'
#
loop_
_entity.id
_entity.type
_entity.pdbx_description
1 polymer ?
#
loop_
_entity_poly.entity_id
_entity_poly.type
_entity_poly.pdbx_seq_one_letter_code
_entity_poly.pdbx_strand_id
1 'polypeptide(L)' 'MKKFTKIPHDQTGLFWYFENDKEQPEPVQLNAEKHPGKLKGFNGRMQSWLRDGEYLVGPQLPPEQ' A
#
# COMPACT_ATOMS: atom_id res chain seq x y z
N MET A 1 2.46 12.63 -4.56
CA MET A 1 2.29 11.17 -4.36
C MET A 1 1.08 10.70 -5.17
N LYS A 2 1.08 9.47 -5.69
CA LYS A 2 0.00 8.94 -6.54
C LYS A 2 -1.00 8.14 -5.70
N LYS A 3 -2.30 8.29 -5.99
CA LYS A 3 -3.39 7.51 -5.37
C LYS A 3 -3.73 6.30 -6.24
N PHE A 4 -3.94 5.14 -5.61
CA PHE A 4 -4.32 3.90 -6.28
C PHE A 4 -5.55 3.29 -5.60
N THR A 5 -6.62 3.06 -6.36
CA THR A 5 -7.83 2.36 -5.90
C THR A 5 -7.79 0.85 -6.17
N LYS A 6 -6.66 0.36 -6.70
CA LYS A 6 -6.31 -1.06 -6.87
C LYS A 6 -4.85 -1.25 -6.49
N ILE A 7 -4.46 -2.45 -6.06
CA ILE A 7 -3.06 -2.73 -5.77
C ILE A 7 -2.28 -2.76 -7.09
N PRO A 8 -1.31 -1.85 -7.32
CA PRO A 8 -0.50 -1.88 -8.54
C PRO A 8 0.39 -3.13 -8.58
N HIS A 9 0.52 -3.72 -9.77
CA HIS A 9 1.32 -4.92 -9.99
C HIS A 9 2.77 -4.62 -10.35
N ASP A 10 3.06 -3.37 -10.74
CA ASP A 10 4.32 -2.88 -11.30
C ASP A 10 5.08 -1.92 -10.36
N GLN A 11 4.59 -1.74 -9.13
CA GLN A 11 5.18 -0.81 -8.16
C GLN A 11 5.80 -1.55 -6.97
N THR A 12 6.98 -1.09 -6.56
CA THR A 12 7.66 -1.53 -5.34
C THR A 12 7.97 -0.31 -4.49
N GLY A 13 7.69 -0.41 -3.19
CA GLY A 13 7.96 0.68 -2.25
C GLY A 13 7.05 0.68 -1.03
N LEU A 14 7.24 1.69 -0.19
CA LEU A 14 6.40 1.96 0.98
C LEU A 14 5.18 2.78 0.55
N PHE A 15 4.00 2.43 1.04
CA PHE A 15 2.74 3.10 0.75
C PHE A 15 1.96 3.33 2.03
N TRP A 16 1.11 4.36 2.03
CA TRP A 16 0.05 4.52 3.02
C TRP A 16 -1.21 3.82 2.52
N TYR A 17 -1.74 2.91 3.33
CA TYR A 17 -2.99 2.21 3.09
C TYR A 17 -4.11 2.82 3.92
N PHE A 18 -5.14 3.30 3.24
CA PHE A 18 -6.33 3.85 3.83
C PHE A 18 -7.42 2.77 3.78
N GLU A 19 -7.64 2.15 4.93
CA GLU A 19 -8.70 1.18 5.18
C GLU A 19 -9.98 1.91 5.61
N ASN A 20 -11.14 1.37 5.28
CA ASN A 20 -12.40 1.93 5.77
C ASN A 20 -12.45 1.87 7.31
N ASP A 21 -13.12 2.85 7.93
CA ASP A 21 -13.34 2.93 9.38
C ASP A 21 -12.08 3.05 10.26
N LYS A 22 -10.88 3.16 9.67
CA LYS A 22 -9.65 3.52 10.38
C LYS A 22 -9.38 5.02 10.29
N GLU A 23 -9.12 5.63 11.43
CA GLU A 23 -8.80 7.06 11.53
C GLU A 23 -7.42 7.39 10.94
N GLN A 24 -6.48 6.44 11.01
CA GLN A 24 -5.10 6.62 10.53
C GLN A 24 -4.74 5.59 9.46
N PRO A 25 -4.02 5.99 8.39
CA PRO A 25 -3.53 5.05 7.40
C PRO A 25 -2.45 4.15 7.98
N GLU A 26 -2.40 2.91 7.48
CA GLU A 26 -1.39 1.93 7.86
C GLU A 26 -0.22 1.98 6.86
N PRO A 27 1.04 1.92 7.31
CA PRO A 27 2.16 1.76 6.39
C PRO A 27 2.13 0.32 5.83
N VAL A 28 2.29 0.18 4.52
CA VAL A 28 2.32 -1.11 3.84
C VAL A 28 3.43 -1.15 2.80
N GLN A 29 4.03 -2.32 2.62
CA GLN A 29 5.05 -2.55 1.62
C GLN A 29 4.43 -3.23 0.39
N LEU A 30 4.71 -2.71 -0.79
CA LEU A 30 4.50 -3.40 -2.06
C LEU A 30 5.85 -3.89 -2.60
N ASN A 31 5.85 -5.07 -3.19
CA ASN A 31 7.00 -5.66 -3.85
C ASN A 31 6.54 -6.42 -5.09
N ALA A 32 6.65 -5.78 -6.25
CA ALA A 32 6.20 -6.33 -7.53
C ALA A 32 6.95 -7.62 -7.93
N GLU A 33 8.19 -7.80 -7.49
CA GLU A 33 9.02 -8.95 -7.85
C GLU A 33 8.67 -10.20 -7.04
N LYS A 34 8.50 -10.04 -5.72
CA LYS A 34 8.22 -11.15 -4.80
C LYS A 34 6.73 -11.45 -4.66
N HIS A 35 5.92 -10.40 -4.64
CA HIS A 35 4.49 -10.46 -4.32
C HIS A 35 3.67 -9.51 -5.22
N PRO A 36 3.62 -9.75 -6.55
CA PRO A 36 2.91 -8.88 -7.47
C PRO A 36 1.43 -8.79 -7.11
N GLY A 37 0.90 -7.55 -7.10
CA GLY A 37 -0.50 -7.28 -6.78
C GLY A 37 -0.88 -7.56 -5.32
N LYS A 38 0.11 -7.67 -4.42
CA LYS A 38 -0.13 -7.81 -2.98
C LYS A 38 0.53 -6.69 -2.20
N LEU A 39 -0.17 -6.22 -1.17
CA LEU A 39 0.40 -5.35 -0.15
C LEU A 39 0.63 -6.14 1.13
N LYS A 40 1.69 -5.79 1.85
CA LYS A 40 2.10 -6.43 3.10
C LYS A 40 2.15 -5.39 4.22
N GLY A 41 1.32 -5.57 5.25
CA GLY A 41 1.38 -4.77 6.47
C GLY A 41 2.56 -5.17 7.35
N PHE A 42 3.02 -4.24 8.19
CA PHE A 42 4.09 -4.48 9.15
C PHE A 42 3.66 -5.36 10.34
N ASN A 43 2.36 -5.58 10.50
CA ASN A 43 1.77 -6.57 11.40
C ASN A 43 1.82 -8.02 10.85
N GLY A 44 2.39 -8.24 9.66
CA GLY A 44 2.47 -9.55 9.02
C GLY A 44 1.26 -9.89 8.12
N ARG A 45 0.23 -9.04 8.06
CA ARG A 45 -0.91 -9.19 7.14
C ARG A 45 -0.43 -9.10 5.69
N MET A 46 -0.97 -9.95 4.83
CA MET A 46 -0.81 -9.84 3.38
C MET A 46 -2.18 -9.91 2.73
N GLN A 47 -2.48 -8.97 1.83
CA GLN A 47 -3.73 -8.93 1.09
C GLN A 47 -3.47 -8.65 -0.39
N SER A 48 -4.34 -9.18 -1.25
CA SER A 48 -4.23 -9.06 -2.71
C SER A 48 -5.41 -8.31 -3.32
N TRP A 49 -6.17 -7.59 -2.51
CA TRP A 49 -7.30 -6.76 -2.95
C TRP A 49 -7.45 -5.54 -2.04
N LEU A 50 -8.25 -4.58 -2.52
CA LEU A 50 -8.78 -3.44 -1.78
C LEU A 50 -10.30 -3.51 -1.89
N ARG A 51 -11.01 -3.19 -0.80
CA ARG A 51 -12.46 -3.02 -0.82
C ARG A 51 -12.82 -1.66 -1.41
N ASP A 52 -14.09 -1.50 -1.75
CA ASP A 52 -14.61 -0.21 -2.20
C ASP A 52 -14.39 0.86 -1.12
N GLY A 53 -13.87 2.02 -1.52
CA GLY A 53 -13.49 3.10 -0.61
C GLY A 53 -12.03 3.04 -0.10
N GLU A 54 -11.40 1.87 -0.13
CA GLU A 54 -10.01 1.71 0.28
C GLU A 54 -9.03 2.12 -0.83
N TYR A 55 -7.88 2.66 -0.45
CA TYR A 55 -6.87 3.10 -1.41
C TYR A 55 -5.45 3.14 -0.85
N LEU A 56 -4.48 3.18 -1.76
CA LEU A 56 -3.06 3.36 -1.47
C LEU A 56 -2.59 4.74 -1.91
N VAL A 57 -1.64 5.32 -1.16
CA VAL A 57 -0.92 6.54 -1.53
C VAL A 57 0.58 6.30 -1.47
N GLY A 58 1.28 6.50 -2.59
CA GLY A 58 2.73 6.31 -2.65
C GLY A 58 3.28 6.22 -4.09
N PRO A 59 4.48 5.64 -4.27
CA PRO A 59 5.42 5.27 -3.21
C PRO A 59 5.81 6.48 -2.34
N GLN A 60 6.09 6.25 -1.06
CA GLN A 60 6.63 7.25 -0.15
C GLN A 60 8.11 7.47 -0.49
N LEU A 61 8.51 8.73 -0.56
CA LEU A 61 9.92 9.08 -0.71
C LEU A 61 10.64 8.87 0.62
N PRO A 62 11.94 8.51 0.60
CA PRO A 62 12.75 8.58 1.80
C PRO A 62 12.72 10.02 2.36
N PRO A 63 12.78 10.21 3.68
CA PRO A 63 12.85 11.54 4.27
C PRO A 63 14.06 12.31 3.69
N GLU A 64 13.84 13.57 3.34
CA GLU A 64 14.93 14.48 2.96
C GLU A 64 15.85 14.67 4.17
N GLN A 65 17.15 14.43 3.98
CA GLN A 65 18.17 14.53 5.04
C GLN A 65 18.55 15.96 5.35
#